data_AF-A0A5B6VSN9-F1
#
_entry.id   AF-A0A5B6VSN9-F1
#
_cell.length_a   1.000
_cell.length_b   1.000
_cell.length_c   1.000
_cell.angle_alpha   90.00
_cell.angle_beta   90.00
_cell.angle_gamma   90.00
#
_symmetry.space_group_name_H-M   'P 1'
#
loop_
_entity.id
_entity.type
_entity.pdbx_description
1 polymer ?
#
loop_
_entity_poly.entity_id
_entity_poly.type
_entity_poly.pdbx_seq_one_letter_code
_entity_poly.pdbx_strand_id
1 'polypeptide(L)'
;MVQAVEAPDSVRNKVPFYVQLSSGVLYPVPNKSSTPIYITVGDGGNQEGLAERFLDPQPEYYAFQEASYGHLTLEIQNRTHAFYHWNRNDDGKKVATDTFVLHNP
;
A
#
# COMPACT_ATOMS: atom_id res chain seq x y z
N MET A 1 -7.84 -14.13 4.66
CA MET A 1 -7.79 -12.81 3.97
C MET A 1 -6.88 -11.89 4.79
N VAL A 2 -6.10 -10.98 4.21
CA VAL A 2 -5.31 -10.01 5.01
C VAL A 2 -6.28 -8.91 5.44
N GLN A 3 -6.53 -8.80 6.74
CA GLN A 3 -7.47 -7.82 7.32
C GLN A 3 -6.71 -6.62 7.89
N ALA A 4 -5.91 -6.02 7.02
CA ALA A 4 -5.08 -4.87 7.28
C ALA A 4 -4.90 -4.10 5.97
N VAL A 5 -4.51 -2.84 6.10
CA VAL A 5 -3.99 -2.06 4.96
C VAL A 5 -2.48 -2.23 4.91
N GLU A 6 -1.97 -2.53 3.71
CA GLU A 6 -0.52 -2.53 3.45
C GLU A 6 -0.25 -1.76 2.15
N ALA A 7 0.71 -0.85 2.20
CA ALA A 7 1.18 -0.13 1.02
C ALA A 7 2.72 -0.16 0.95
N PRO A 8 3.32 -0.30 -0.24
CA PRO A 8 4.76 -0.52 -0.44
C PRO A 8 5.57 0.77 -0.30
N ASP A 9 6.87 0.65 -0.04
CA ASP A 9 7.76 1.80 0.24
C ASP A 9 7.89 2.81 -0.92
N SER A 10 7.44 2.41 -2.11
CA SER A 10 7.20 3.31 -3.24
C SER A 10 6.22 4.46 -2.95
N VAL A 11 5.42 4.36 -1.90
CA VAL A 11 4.50 5.39 -1.39
C VAL A 11 5.23 6.55 -0.70
N ARG A 12 6.36 6.30 -0.03
CA ARG A 12 7.16 7.35 0.65
C ARG A 12 8.47 7.65 -0.07
N ASN A 13 9.15 6.63 -0.62
CA ASN A 13 10.48 6.75 -1.22
C ASN A 13 10.49 6.60 -2.75
N LYS A 14 9.33 6.42 -3.41
CA LYS A 14 9.19 6.30 -4.88
C LYS A 14 10.04 5.20 -5.53
N VAL A 15 10.26 4.07 -4.85
CA VAL A 15 10.95 2.92 -5.45
C VAL A 15 10.08 1.66 -5.38
N PRO A 16 9.35 1.29 -6.44
CA PRO A 16 8.64 0.02 -6.47
C PRO A 16 9.61 -1.17 -6.63
N PHE A 17 9.24 -2.35 -6.14
CA PHE A 17 10.16 -3.51 -6.06
C PHE A 17 9.74 -4.65 -7.00
N TYR A 18 10.70 -5.34 -7.62
CA TYR A 18 10.45 -6.50 -8.50
C TYR A 18 11.39 -7.67 -8.17
N VAL A 19 11.01 -8.90 -8.57
CA VAL A 19 11.87 -10.10 -8.41
C VAL A 19 12.57 -10.40 -9.73
N GLN A 20 13.89 -10.58 -9.71
CA GLN A 20 14.70 -10.92 -10.89
C GLN A 20 15.08 -12.40 -10.90
N LEU A 21 14.25 -13.23 -11.54
CA LEU A 21 14.39 -14.69 -11.53
C LEU A 21 15.73 -15.20 -12.09
N SER A 22 16.30 -14.52 -13.09
CA SER A 22 17.56 -14.90 -13.72
C SER A 22 18.80 -14.65 -12.85
N SER A 23 18.69 -13.82 -11.82
CA SER A 23 19.80 -13.44 -10.94
C SER A 23 20.03 -14.41 -9.78
N GLY A 24 19.07 -15.31 -9.53
CA GLY A 24 19.04 -16.14 -8.32
C GLY A 24 18.66 -15.37 -7.04
N VAL A 25 18.49 -14.05 -7.10
CA VAL A 25 18.04 -13.23 -5.97
C VAL A 25 16.52 -13.29 -5.88
N LEU A 26 16.03 -13.90 -4.79
CA LEU A 26 14.59 -14.06 -4.50
C LEU A 26 13.99 -12.90 -3.69
N TYR A 27 14.81 -11.91 -3.33
CA TYR A 27 14.38 -10.72 -2.60
C TYR A 27 13.93 -9.63 -3.56
N PRO A 28 12.84 -8.88 -3.25
CA PRO A 28 12.40 -7.77 -4.07
C PRO A 28 13.51 -6.70 -4.20
N VAL A 29 13.80 -6.27 -5.44
CA VAL A 29 14.84 -5.28 -5.75
C VAL A 29 14.19 -3.94 -6.12
N PRO A 30 14.67 -2.81 -5.59
CA PRO A 30 14.13 -1.49 -5.93
C PRO A 30 14.30 -1.14 -7.42
N ASN A 31 13.24 -0.68 -8.09
CA ASN A 31 13.20 -0.16 -9.46
C ASN A 31 12.39 1.13 -9.47
N LYS A 32 12.86 2.19 -10.14
CA LYS A 32 12.25 3.52 -10.03
C LYS A 32 11.12 3.83 -11.01
N SER A 33 10.80 2.99 -12.02
CA SER A 33 9.94 3.50 -13.11
C SER A 33 8.98 2.55 -13.83
N SER A 34 9.03 1.23 -13.62
CA SER A 34 8.24 0.30 -14.46
C SER A 34 7.44 -0.76 -13.71
N THR A 35 7.39 -0.67 -12.39
CA THR A 35 6.74 -1.70 -11.55
C THR A 35 5.46 -1.14 -10.93
N PRO A 36 4.33 -1.87 -11.01
CA PRO A 36 3.09 -1.43 -10.38
C PRO A 36 3.22 -1.35 -8.86
N ILE A 37 2.35 -0.55 -8.26
CA ILE A 37 2.19 -0.45 -6.81
C ILE A 37 1.14 -1.46 -6.39
N TYR A 38 1.48 -2.33 -5.42
CA TYR A 38 0.58 -3.32 -4.86
C TYR A 38 -0.04 -2.75 -3.58
N ILE A 39 -1.35 -2.79 -3.43
CA ILE A 39 -2.01 -2.28 -2.23
C ILE A 39 -2.96 -3.34 -1.72
N THR A 40 -2.87 -3.64 -0.42
CA THR A 40 -3.80 -4.53 0.25
C THR A 40 -4.83 -3.68 1.00
N VAL A 41 -6.12 -3.88 0.73
CA VAL A 41 -7.25 -3.18 1.37
C VAL A 41 -8.33 -4.19 1.74
N GLY A 42 -7.98 -5.15 2.60
CA GLY A 42 -8.88 -6.21 3.06
C GLY A 42 -9.55 -5.91 4.41
N ASP A 43 -9.49 -4.66 4.84
CA ASP A 43 -9.85 -4.13 6.14
C ASP A 43 -11.29 -3.60 6.23
N GLY A 44 -12.21 -4.16 5.44
CA GLY A 44 -13.58 -3.66 5.34
C GLY A 44 -14.53 -4.00 6.52
N GLY A 45 -14.08 -4.73 7.56
CA GLY A 45 -14.92 -5.07 8.72
C GLY A 45 -15.54 -6.47 8.71
N ASN A 46 -14.86 -7.48 8.17
CA ASN A 46 -15.40 -8.84 8.16
C ASN A 46 -15.29 -9.53 9.55
N GLN A 47 -16.05 -10.63 9.74
CA GLN A 47 -16.18 -11.30 11.05
C GLN A 47 -14.90 -11.97 11.57
N GLU A 48 -13.89 -12.19 10.73
CA GLU A 48 -12.62 -12.81 11.13
C GLU A 48 -11.77 -11.88 12.04
N GLY A 49 -12.03 -10.56 12.07
CA GLY A 49 -11.33 -9.61 12.94
C GLY A 49 -10.32 -8.69 12.23
N LEU A 50 -9.26 -8.26 12.91
CA LEU A 50 -8.15 -7.52 12.29
C LEU A 50 -6.90 -8.40 12.27
N ALA A 51 -6.05 -8.22 11.24
CA ALA A 51 -4.77 -8.90 11.17
C ALA A 51 -3.72 -8.11 11.97
N GLU A 52 -3.61 -8.39 13.28
CA GLU A 52 -2.74 -7.64 14.20
C GLU A 52 -1.25 -8.03 14.15
N ARG A 53 -0.90 -9.09 13.43
CA ARG A 53 0.47 -9.62 13.37
C ARG A 53 1.13 -9.23 12.06
N PHE A 54 2.16 -8.40 12.16
CA PHE A 54 3.02 -7.99 11.07
C PHE A 54 4.41 -8.63 11.17
N LEU A 55 5.15 -8.63 10.06
CA LEU A 55 6.56 -9.05 10.07
C LEU A 55 7.40 -8.01 10.83
N ASP A 56 8.26 -8.48 11.73
CA ASP A 56 9.20 -7.65 12.50
C ASP A 56 10.64 -8.18 12.32
N PRO A 57 11.58 -7.36 11.80
CA PRO A 57 11.38 -5.98 11.35
C PRO A 57 10.52 -5.89 10.08
N GLN A 58 9.81 -4.76 9.92
CA GLN A 58 9.05 -4.46 8.71
C GLN A 58 9.97 -4.54 7.47
N PRO A 59 9.65 -5.38 6.47
CA PRO A 59 10.46 -5.47 5.26
C PRO A 59 10.54 -4.13 4.51
N GLU A 60 11.70 -3.81 3.94
CA GLU A 60 11.96 -2.53 3.26
C GLU A 60 11.02 -2.22 2.10
N TYR A 61 10.36 -3.23 1.53
CA TYR A 61 9.41 -3.06 0.43
C TYR A 61 8.00 -2.64 0.90
N TYR A 62 7.75 -2.55 2.21
CA TYR A 62 6.52 -2.00 2.79
C TYR A 62 6.75 -0.57 3.31
N ALA A 63 5.93 0.40 2.89
CA ALA A 63 5.89 1.78 3.44
C ALA A 63 5.06 1.85 4.72
N PHE A 64 3.92 1.16 4.69
CA PHE A 64 2.83 1.37 5.62
C PHE A 64 2.10 0.05 5.84
N GLN A 65 1.82 -0.23 7.11
CA GLN A 65 1.04 -1.38 7.54
C GLN A 65 0.19 -0.92 8.73
N GLU A 66 -1.11 -1.18 8.67
CA GLU A 66 -1.99 -0.83 9.78
C GLU A 66 -3.16 -1.82 9.92
N ALA A 67 -3.37 -2.28 11.15
CA ALA A 67 -4.52 -3.09 11.54
C ALA A 67 -5.63 -2.16 12.02
N SER A 68 -6.48 -1.72 11.11
CA SER A 68 -7.64 -0.87 11.41
C SER A 68 -8.68 -1.02 10.32
N TYR A 69 -9.96 -0.89 10.67
CA TYR A 69 -11.01 -0.94 9.66
C TYR A 69 -11.10 0.37 8.90
N GLY A 70 -11.30 0.29 7.59
CA GLY A 70 -11.28 1.46 6.73
C GLY A 70 -11.77 1.20 5.32
N HIS A 71 -11.49 2.17 4.46
CA HIS A 71 -11.75 2.09 3.03
C HIS A 71 -10.79 2.96 2.22
N LEU A 72 -10.55 2.54 0.99
CA LEU A 72 -9.73 3.24 0.01
C LEU A 72 -10.58 4.10 -0.94
N THR A 73 -10.14 5.33 -1.19
CA THR A 73 -10.54 6.12 -2.37
C THR A 73 -9.35 6.30 -3.32
N LEU A 74 -9.59 6.08 -4.61
CA LEU A 74 -8.65 6.36 -5.69
C LEU A 74 -9.26 7.41 -6.63
N GLU A 75 -8.72 8.63 -6.64
CA GLU A 75 -9.24 9.74 -7.43
C GLU A 75 -8.37 9.99 -8.66
N ILE A 76 -8.87 9.62 -9.84
CA ILE A 76 -8.18 9.87 -11.11
C ILE A 76 -8.41 11.33 -11.51
N GLN A 77 -7.34 12.12 -11.56
CA GLN A 77 -7.41 13.54 -11.89
C GLN A 77 -7.26 13.78 -13.37
N ASN A 78 -6.25 13.14 -13.97
CA ASN A 78 -5.91 13.26 -15.38
C ASN A 78 -5.08 12.06 -15.83
N ARG A 79 -4.63 12.06 -17.09
CA ARG A 79 -3.87 10.95 -17.68
C ARG A 79 -2.58 10.62 -16.93
N THR A 80 -2.02 11.54 -16.15
CA THR A 80 -0.73 11.37 -15.49
C THR A 80 -0.81 11.32 -13.96
N HIS A 81 -1.97 11.60 -13.34
CA HIS A 81 -2.09 11.73 -11.89
C HIS A 81 -3.36 11.07 -11.35
N ALA A 82 -3.20 10.28 -10.29
CA ALA A 82 -4.29 9.85 -9.42
C ALA A 82 -3.90 10.04 -7.94
N PHE A 83 -4.86 10.38 -7.09
CA PHE A 83 -4.67 10.47 -5.64
C PHE A 83 -5.17 9.22 -4.95
N TYR A 84 -4.36 8.69 -4.07
CA TYR A 84 -4.70 7.60 -3.15
C TYR A 84 -5.06 8.19 -1.79
N HIS A 85 -6.15 7.70 -1.19
CA HIS A 85 -6.56 8.04 0.18
C HIS A 85 -7.05 6.80 0.91
N TRP A 86 -6.35 6.38 1.95
CA TRP A 86 -6.90 5.40 2.90
C TRP A 86 -7.51 6.12 4.09
N ASN A 87 -8.75 5.76 4.45
CA ASN A 87 -9.55 6.40 5.48
C ASN A 87 -9.91 5.37 6.56
N ARG A 88 -9.49 5.63 7.80
CA ARG A 88 -9.90 4.85 8.96
C ARG A 88 -11.37 5.15 9.32
N ASN A 89 -12.12 4.13 9.70
CA ASN A 89 -13.53 4.28 10.09
C ASN A 89 -13.71 5.13 11.36
N ASP A 90 -12.75 5.06 12.29
CA ASP A 90 -12.82 5.74 13.59
C ASP A 90 -12.50 7.24 13.50
N ASP A 91 -11.83 7.69 12.43
CA ASP A 91 -11.36 9.07 12.26
C ASP A 91 -12.45 10.03 11.71
N GLY A 92 -13.67 9.51 11.49
CA GLY A 92 -14.77 10.24 10.84
C GLY A 92 -14.60 10.37 9.32
N LYS A 93 -15.69 10.68 8.59
CA LYS A 93 -15.80 10.55 7.11
C LYS A 93 -14.80 11.35 6.25
N LYS A 94 -13.85 12.12 6.79
CA LYS A 94 -13.06 13.09 6.01
C LYS A 94 -11.57 13.18 6.33
N VAL A 95 -11.02 12.33 7.19
CA VAL A 95 -9.58 12.37 7.49
C VAL A 95 -8.91 11.16 6.84
N ALA A 96 -8.18 11.41 5.75
CA ALA A 96 -7.33 10.40 5.16
C ALA A 96 -6.12 10.19 6.08
N THR A 97 -5.93 8.95 6.53
CA THR A 97 -4.84 8.56 7.43
C THR A 97 -3.54 8.34 6.65
N ASP A 98 -3.64 7.98 5.37
CA ASP A 98 -2.51 7.92 4.43
C ASP A 98 -2.90 8.47 3.05
N THR A 99 -1.98 9.21 2.41
CA THR A 99 -2.20 9.86 1.11
C THR A 99 -0.95 9.91 0.26
N PHE A 100 -1.07 9.59 -1.04
CA PHE A 100 0.02 9.78 -2.01
C PHE A 100 -0.48 9.95 -3.45
N VAL A 101 0.43 10.37 -4.33
CA VAL A 101 0.14 10.61 -5.75
C VAL A 101 0.75 9.51 -6.61
N LEU A 102 -0.11 8.88 -7.40
CA LEU A 102 0.27 7.92 -8.43
C LEU A 102 0.56 8.65 -9.74
N HIS A 103 1.73 8.39 -10.31
CA HIS A 103 2.13 8.93 -11.61
C HIS A 103 2.00 7.86 -12.70
N ASN A 104 1.29 8.20 -13.77
CA ASN A 104 1.31 7.40 -15.00
C ASN A 104 2.36 8.02 -15.95
N PRO A 105 3.40 7.26 -16.36
CA PRO A 105 4.47 7.75 -17.22
C PRO A 105 4.03 8.16 -18.63
#